data_AF-A0A8J3HRI6-F1
#
_entry.id   AF-A0A8J3HRI6-F1
#
_cell.length_a   1.000
_cell.length_b   1.000
_cell.length_c   1.000
_cell.angle_alpha   90.00
_cell.angle_beta   90.00
_cell.angle_gamma   90.00
#
_symmetry.space_group_name_H-M   'P 1'
#
loop_
_entity.id
_entity.type
_entity.pdbx_description
1 polymer ?
#
loop_
_entity_poly.entity_id
_entity_poly.type
_entity_poly.pdbx_seq_one_letter_code
_entity_poly.pdbx_strand_id
1 'polypeptide(L)'
;MNLFRVAGGSAELGYRIAQKAAGQGLATAIVRQMRELAATEYGLTRLSARVTLDNPASRKVLEHNGFVAVGELTLNDKPAISYICELQ
;
A
#
# COMPACT_ATOMS: atom_id res chain seq x y z
N MET A 1 -3.63 -11.11 -5.70
CA MET A 1 -2.75 -11.19 -4.53
C MET A 1 -1.36 -11.49 -5.05
N ASN A 2 -0.46 -10.51 -5.09
CA ASN A 2 0.98 -10.72 -5.33
C ASN A 2 1.69 -9.93 -4.22
N LEU A 3 2.42 -10.62 -3.35
CA LEU A 3 3.15 -10.06 -2.21
C LEU A 3 4.58 -10.59 -2.31
N PHE A 4 5.51 -9.83 -2.89
CA PHE A 4 6.90 -10.27 -2.95
C PHE A 4 7.84 -9.07 -2.93
N ARG A 5 8.35 -8.77 -1.74
CA ARG A 5 9.77 -8.96 -1.38
C ARG A 5 9.92 -8.61 0.10
N VAL A 6 10.12 -9.62 0.95
CA VAL A 6 10.52 -9.41 2.34
C VAL A 6 12.04 -9.39 2.36
N ALA A 7 12.62 -8.20 2.55
CA ALA A 7 14.03 -8.06 2.86
C ALA A 7 14.12 -7.11 4.05
N GLY A 8 14.65 -7.59 5.19
CA GLY A 8 14.90 -6.77 6.38
C GLY A 8 13.65 -6.33 7.16
N GLY A 9 12.60 -7.15 7.26
CA GLY A 9 11.41 -6.86 8.08
C GLY A 9 10.39 -5.89 7.45
N SER A 10 10.59 -5.50 6.19
CA SER A 10 9.66 -4.68 5.41
C SER A 10 9.07 -5.48 4.26
N ALA A 11 7.77 -5.33 3.99
CA ALA A 11 7.11 -5.91 2.83
C ALA A 11 6.61 -4.82 1.87
N GLU A 12 6.80 -5.06 0.57
CA GLU A 12 6.28 -4.21 -0.50
C GLU A 12 4.90 -4.69 -0.95
N LEU A 13 3.88 -3.84 -0.79
CA LEU A 13 2.53 -4.05 -1.27
C LEU A 13 2.48 -3.74 -2.77
N GLY A 14 2.78 -4.75 -3.60
CA GLY A 14 2.85 -4.62 -5.05
C GLY A 14 1.48 -4.51 -5.73
N TYR A 15 1.16 -3.32 -6.25
CA TYR A 15 0.34 -2.96 -7.43
C TYR A 15 -1.12 -3.46 -7.55
N ARG A 16 -1.43 -4.73 -7.23
CA ARG A 16 -2.77 -5.32 -7.47
C ARG A 16 -3.79 -5.05 -6.37
N ILE A 17 -3.35 -4.67 -5.16
CA ILE A 17 -4.27 -4.34 -4.06
C ILE A 17 -4.89 -2.97 -4.28
N ALA A 18 -4.11 -1.97 -4.69
CA ALA A 18 -4.61 -0.62 -4.96
C ALA A 18 -5.68 -0.58 -6.07
N GLN A 19 -5.48 -1.33 -7.16
CA GLN A 19 -6.41 -1.36 -8.30
C GLN A 19 -7.73 -2.09 -8.00
N LYS A 20 -7.71 -3.17 -7.20
CA LYS A 20 -8.94 -3.89 -6.79
C LYS A 20 -9.69 -3.21 -5.64
N ALA A 21 -9.00 -2.37 -4.87
CA ALA A 21 -9.57 -1.64 -3.75
C ALA A 21 -10.34 -0.39 -4.21
N ALA A 22 -9.88 0.32 -5.24
CA ALA A 22 -10.45 1.61 -5.64
C ALA A 22 -11.98 1.57 -5.90
N GLY A 23 -12.76 2.23 -5.03
CA GLY A 23 -14.12 2.67 -5.34
C GLY A 23 -15.30 2.12 -4.52
N GLN A 24 -15.11 1.23 -3.53
CA GLN A 24 -16.28 0.56 -2.89
C GLN A 24 -16.27 0.44 -1.36
N GLY A 25 -15.49 1.23 -0.60
CA GLY A 25 -15.44 1.15 0.88
C GLY A 25 -14.76 -0.13 1.43
N LEU A 26 -14.92 -1.24 0.71
CA LEU A 26 -14.19 -2.49 0.84
C LEU A 26 -12.68 -2.30 0.68
N ALA A 27 -12.29 -1.30 -0.12
CA ALA A 27 -10.92 -0.81 -0.28
C ALA A 27 -10.21 -0.62 1.06
N THR A 28 -10.86 0.15 1.91
CA THR A 28 -10.34 0.61 3.20
C THR A 28 -10.31 -0.55 4.16
N ALA A 29 -11.38 -1.37 4.18
CA ALA A 29 -11.45 -2.56 5.02
C ALA A 29 -10.36 -3.60 4.67
N ILE A 30 -10.09 -3.81 3.37
CA ILE A 30 -9.03 -4.70 2.90
C ILE A 30 -7.65 -4.17 3.30
N VAL A 31 -7.36 -2.88 3.10
CA VAL A 31 -6.06 -2.30 3.48
C VAL A 31 -5.87 -2.34 5.00
N ARG A 32 -6.92 -2.09 5.78
CA ARG A 32 -6.88 -2.22 7.24
C ARG A 32 -6.57 -3.66 7.68
N GLN A 33 -7.26 -4.65 7.14
CA GLN A 33 -7.00 -6.06 7.43
C GLN A 33 -5.58 -6.49 7.02
N MET A 34 -5.08 -5.98 5.89
CA MET A 34 -3.71 -6.25 5.45
C MET A 34 -2.67 -5.67 6.40
N ARG A 35 -2.92 -4.48 6.98
CA ARG A 35 -2.06 -3.89 8.03
C ARG A 35 -2.06 -4.75 9.28
N GLU A 36 -3.24 -5.18 9.73
CA GLU A 36 -3.38 -6.06 10.90
C GLU A 36 -2.63 -7.37 10.67
N LEU A 37 -2.88 -8.06 9.55
CA LEU A 37 -2.22 -9.33 9.20
C LEU A 37 -0.69 -9.18 9.08
N ALA A 38 -0.23 -8.09 8.45
CA ALA A 38 1.19 -7.78 8.34
C ALA A 38 1.88 -7.63 9.70
N ALA A 39 1.22 -6.96 10.64
CA ALA A 39 1.75 -6.79 11.99
C ALA A 39 1.68 -8.08 12.80
N THR A 40 0.54 -8.77 12.80
CA THR A 40 0.27 -9.89 13.71
C THR A 40 0.81 -11.22 13.22
N GLU A 41 0.59 -11.57 11.95
CA GLU A 41 0.98 -12.88 11.42
C GLU A 41 2.38 -12.88 10.81
N TYR A 42 2.77 -11.76 10.19
CA TYR A 42 4.08 -11.66 9.53
C TYR A 42 5.14 -10.93 10.36
N GLY A 43 4.77 -10.32 11.49
CA GLY A 43 5.70 -9.58 12.35
C GLY A 43 6.39 -8.42 11.64
N LEU A 44 5.74 -7.85 10.62
CA LEU A 44 6.30 -6.76 9.84
C LEU A 44 6.18 -5.45 10.60
N THR A 45 7.23 -4.63 10.55
CA THR A 45 7.22 -3.30 11.16
C THR A 45 6.83 -2.21 10.18
N ARG A 46 6.80 -2.53 8.88
CA ARG A 46 6.57 -1.54 7.81
C ARG A 46 5.95 -2.15 6.56
N LEU A 47 5.00 -1.42 5.97
CA LEU A 47 4.48 -1.64 4.63
C LEU A 47 4.85 -0.48 3.71
N SER A 48 5.07 -0.79 2.44
CA SER A 48 5.19 0.23 1.38
C SER A 48 4.19 -0.02 0.27
N ALA A 49 3.73 1.04 -0.39
CA ALA A 49 2.80 0.97 -1.52
C ALA A 49 3.18 2.00 -2.59
N ARG A 50 2.80 1.76 -3.85
CA ARG A 50 3.02 2.69 -4.96
C ARG A 50 1.72 2.87 -5.75
N VAL A 51 1.38 4.12 -6.06
CA VAL A 51 0.13 4.46 -6.76
C VAL A 51 0.41 5.48 -7.86
N THR A 52 -0.04 5.21 -9.07
CA THR A 52 0.03 6.15 -10.20
C THR A 52 -0.84 7.38 -9.96
N LEU A 53 -0.42 8.54 -10.47
CA LEU A 53 -1.13 9.81 -10.26
C LEU A 53 -2.56 9.81 -10.81
N ASP A 54 -2.82 9.00 -11.85
CA ASP A 54 -4.13 8.80 -12.48
C ASP A 54 -5.12 8.01 -11.60
N ASN A 55 -4.71 7.56 -10.40
CA ASN A 55 -5.57 6.84 -9.46
C ASN A 55 -5.71 7.58 -8.11
N PRO A 56 -6.47 8.70 -8.05
CA PRO A 56 -6.69 9.45 -6.83
C PRO A 56 -7.48 8.68 -5.76
N ALA A 57 -8.29 7.70 -6.16
CA ALA A 57 -9.07 6.88 -5.22
C ALA A 57 -8.16 6.00 -4.35
N SER A 58 -7.16 5.35 -4.95
CA SER A 58 -6.19 4.54 -4.19
C SER A 58 -5.32 5.39 -3.27
N ARG A 59 -4.94 6.62 -3.66
CA ARG A 59 -4.21 7.55 -2.77
C ARG A 59 -5.00 7.86 -1.50
N LYS A 60 -6.28 8.22 -1.64
CA LYS A 60 -7.17 8.47 -0.50
C LYS A 60 -7.30 7.26 0.42
N VAL A 61 -7.41 6.05 -0.14
CA VAL A 61 -7.50 4.81 0.65
C VAL A 61 -6.22 4.58 1.45
N LEU A 62 -5.06 4.77 0.84
CA LEU A 62 -3.77 4.62 1.53
C LEU A 62 -3.63 5.65 2.65
N GLU A 63 -3.86 6.93 2.35
CA GLU A 63 -3.77 8.04 3.32
C GLU A 63 -4.74 7.81 4.50
N HIS A 64 -5.96 7.36 4.23
CA HIS A 64 -6.92 7.02 5.29
C HIS A 64 -6.48 5.83 6.16
N ASN A 65 -5.64 4.94 5.63
CA ASN A 65 -5.10 3.79 6.36
C ASN A 65 -3.71 4.05 6.96
N GLY A 66 -3.32 5.31 7.13
CA GLY A 66 -2.07 5.66 7.81
C GLY A 66 -0.81 5.46 6.97
N PHE A 67 -0.96 5.38 5.65
CA PHE A 67 0.18 5.48 4.74
C PHE A 67 0.54 6.94 4.50
N VAL A 68 1.83 7.25 4.50
CA VAL A 68 2.39 8.57 4.28
C VAL A 68 3.16 8.57 2.96
N ALA A 69 2.96 9.59 2.12
CA ALA A 69 3.72 9.76 0.89
C ALA A 69 5.19 10.06 1.20
N VAL A 70 6.12 9.35 0.55
CA VAL A 70 7.57 9.47 0.80
C VAL A 70 8.37 9.86 -0.43
N GLY A 71 7.75 9.90 -1.62
CA GLY A 71 8.41 10.37 -2.83
C GLY A 71 7.64 10.05 -4.09
N GLU A 72 8.07 10.66 -5.18
CA GLU A 72 7.55 10.41 -6.52
C GLU A 72 8.47 9.42 -7.26
N LEU A 73 7.89 8.61 -8.14
CA LEU A 73 8.59 7.63 -8.96
C LEU A 73 7.85 7.42 -10.28
N THR A 74 8.47 6.65 -11.18
CA THR A 74 7.80 6.20 -12.40
C THR A 74 7.44 4.73 -12.29
N LEU A 75 6.16 4.40 -12.47
CA LEU A 75 5.63 3.04 -12.45
C LEU A 75 4.99 2.73 -13.80
N ASN A 76 5.56 1.77 -14.54
CA ASN A 76 5.11 1.40 -15.90
C ASN A 76 4.99 2.64 -16.82
N ASP A 77 6.05 3.45 -16.87
CA ASP A 77 6.13 4.70 -17.65
C ASP A 77 5.11 5.79 -17.25
N LYS A 78 4.43 5.64 -16.11
CA LYS A 78 3.52 6.63 -15.55
C LYS A 78 4.07 7.24 -14.27
N PRO A 79 3.85 8.55 -14.04
CA PRO A 79 4.20 9.16 -12.76
C PRO A 79 3.35 8.56 -11.63
N ALA A 80 4.00 8.30 -10.50
CA ALA A 80 3.44 7.61 -9.35
C ALA A 80 4.05 8.15 -8.05
N ILE A 81 3.37 7.87 -6.94
CA ILE A 81 3.79 8.24 -5.59
C ILE A 81 4.05 6.96 -4.80
N SER A 82 5.16 6.92 -4.07
CA SER A 82 5.49 5.91 -3.06
C SER A 82 4.94 6.32 -1.71
N TYR A 83 4.40 5.35 -0.98
CA TYR A 83 3.83 5.50 0.33
C TYR A 83 4.44 4.49 1.31
N ILE A 84 4.56 4.87 2.58
CA ILE A 84 5.01 4.01 3.68
C ILE A 84 4.00 4.06 4.83
N CYS A 85 3.72 2.91 5.44
CA CYS A 85 2.96 2.80 6.69
C CYS A 85 3.81 2.02 7.70
N GLU A 86 4.12 2.65 8.84
CA GLU A 86 4.71 1.94 9.97
C GLU A 86 3.61 1.14 10.68
N LEU A 87 3.93 -0.10 11.03
CA LEU A 87 3.07 -0.99 11.77
C LEU A 87 3.56 -1.05 13.21
N GLN A 88 2.67 -0.76 14.16
CA GLN A 88 2.93 -0.85 15.60
C GLN A 88 2.55 -2.22 16.13
#